data_AF-A0A6A4GGY2-F1
#
_entry.id   AF-A0A6A4GGY2-F1
#
_cell.length_a   1.000
_cell.length_b   1.000
_cell.length_c   1.000
_cell.angle_alpha   90.00
_cell.angle_beta   90.00
_cell.angle_gamma   90.00
#
_symmetry.space_group_name_H-M   'P 1'
#
loop_
_entity.id
_entity.type
_entity.pdbx_description
1 polymer ?
#
loop_
_entity_poly.entity_id
_entity_poly.type
_entity_poly.pdbx_seq_one_letter_code
_entity_poly.pdbx_strand_id
1 'polypeptide(L)'
;GVRHFKDGISKLAQVSGTERKHIARILLSCLVGKIDSEGIKACRSLLSFIHLAQYSSHDEETLRYLQEELDNWHNYRSYFIRKDIREDFNIPKFHSLLHYIESIRWLGTTDNYNTEMFERLHIDFAKEGWKASNKRDHFPQMVKWLSRQEKIASYDFYRSWLDESESNDAGIGKGYNASPPIRGQLILAKYPAESKKSLAQILISHAAPGFLAHLKLFLNAFLPLGRRVPDQLALAGTLPFTQLDVWHRYKFSPSNLFDDDLDGIHETVKAIPVSRRSHIPRFDTLIVMVGDDAQSTALDGTVFISLFLLDANDTRLQSSQAESNLPPTHDCYSERFS
;
A
#
# COMPACT_ATOMS: atom_id res chain seq x y z
N GLY A 1 -25.53 4.53 18.86
CA GLY A 1 -26.55 5.55 19.19
C GLY A 1 -26.24 6.87 18.49
N VAL A 2 -27.26 7.69 18.23
CA VAL A 2 -27.09 9.07 17.73
C VAL A 2 -26.88 10.00 18.93
N ARG A 3 -25.89 10.91 18.87
CA ARG A 3 -25.61 11.84 19.97
C ARG A 3 -26.77 12.84 20.11
N HIS A 4 -27.27 12.99 21.32
CA HIS A 4 -28.25 14.03 21.65
C HIS A 4 -27.54 15.35 21.95
N PHE A 5 -27.86 16.41 21.22
CA PHE A 5 -27.33 17.77 21.43
C PHE A 5 -28.28 18.54 22.35
N LYS A 6 -28.07 18.46 23.68
CA LYS A 6 -28.97 19.03 24.69
C LYS A 6 -29.24 20.53 24.50
N ASP A 7 -28.23 21.28 24.07
CA ASP A 7 -28.31 22.73 23.84
C ASP A 7 -28.43 23.12 22.37
N GLY A 8 -28.68 22.15 21.48
CA GLY A 8 -28.68 22.34 20.03
C GLY A 8 -27.29 22.41 19.41
N ILE A 9 -27.25 22.48 18.07
CA ILE A 9 -26.00 22.49 17.29
C ILE A 9 -25.41 23.91 17.23
N SER A 10 -26.25 24.95 17.30
CA SER A 10 -25.88 26.36 17.12
C SER A 10 -24.97 26.92 18.22
N LYS A 11 -24.93 26.30 19.41
CA LYS A 11 -24.08 26.76 20.52
C LYS A 11 -22.66 26.15 20.51
N LEU A 12 -22.34 25.30 19.54
CA LEU A 12 -21.02 24.67 19.46
C LEU A 12 -19.98 25.67 18.89
N ALA A 13 -19.09 26.16 19.74
CA ALA A 13 -18.01 27.07 19.33
C ALA A 13 -16.90 26.36 18.51
N GLN A 14 -16.59 25.11 18.87
CA GLN A 14 -15.62 24.27 18.16
C GLN A 14 -16.19 22.86 18.02
N VAL A 15 -16.37 22.42 16.78
CA VAL A 15 -17.00 21.13 16.46
C VAL A 15 -15.93 20.09 16.15
N SER A 16 -15.82 19.08 17.00
CA SER A 16 -14.92 17.93 16.81
C SER A 16 -15.32 17.04 15.62
N GLY A 17 -14.41 16.18 15.16
CA GLY A 17 -14.68 15.25 14.06
C GLY A 17 -15.87 14.34 14.33
N THR A 18 -15.96 13.78 15.55
CA THR A 18 -17.08 12.94 15.99
C THR A 18 -18.40 13.71 16.00
N GLU A 19 -18.39 14.97 16.43
CA GLU A 19 -19.58 15.82 16.40
C GLU A 19 -20.05 16.10 14.98
N ARG A 20 -19.14 16.38 14.04
CA ARG A 20 -19.49 16.54 12.61
C ARG A 20 -20.15 15.30 12.04
N LYS A 21 -19.62 14.11 12.35
CA LYS A 21 -20.22 12.82 11.94
C LYS A 21 -21.63 12.64 12.50
N HIS A 22 -21.88 13.03 13.76
CA HIS A 22 -23.22 12.98 14.35
C HIS A 22 -24.18 14.01 13.74
N ILE A 23 -23.72 15.24 13.50
CA ILE A 23 -24.52 16.29 12.86
C ILE A 23 -24.94 15.85 11.46
N ALA A 24 -24.03 15.30 10.66
CA ALA A 24 -24.32 14.82 9.31
C ALA A 24 -25.45 13.77 9.28
N ARG A 25 -25.53 12.90 10.29
CA ARG A 25 -26.57 11.85 10.39
C ARG A 25 -27.98 12.38 10.64
N ILE A 26 -28.11 13.53 11.31
CA ILE A 26 -29.42 14.10 11.70
C ILE A 26 -29.81 15.32 10.87
N LEU A 27 -28.87 15.92 10.13
CA LEU A 27 -29.07 17.18 9.45
C LEU A 27 -30.29 17.16 8.52
N LEU A 28 -30.38 16.17 7.63
CA LEU A 28 -31.50 16.07 6.69
C LEU A 28 -32.84 15.95 7.41
N SER A 29 -32.94 15.08 8.42
CA SER A 29 -34.17 14.92 9.20
C SER A 29 -34.60 16.21 9.92
N CYS A 30 -33.65 17.05 10.34
CA CYS A 30 -33.96 18.34 10.98
C CYS A 30 -34.48 19.39 9.98
N LEU A 31 -34.14 19.25 8.70
CA LEU A 31 -34.49 20.20 7.65
C LEU A 31 -35.83 19.90 6.98
N VAL A 32 -36.32 18.66 7.04
CA VAL A 32 -37.62 18.27 6.47
C VAL A 32 -38.74 19.13 7.06
N GLY A 33 -39.52 19.78 6.19
CA GLY A 33 -40.62 20.66 6.56
C GLY A 33 -40.19 22.04 7.09
N LYS A 34 -38.89 22.36 7.10
CA LYS A 34 -38.36 23.67 7.52
C LYS A 34 -37.80 24.50 6.37
N ILE A 35 -37.31 23.84 5.32
CA ILE A 35 -36.77 24.48 4.12
C ILE A 35 -37.41 23.92 2.86
N ASP A 36 -37.26 24.64 1.75
CA ASP A 36 -37.80 24.23 0.45
C ASP A 36 -37.05 23.00 -0.07
N SER A 37 -37.71 22.24 -0.95
CA SER A 37 -37.18 20.98 -1.47
C SER A 37 -35.82 21.13 -2.17
N GLU A 38 -35.54 22.26 -2.81
CA GLU A 38 -34.24 22.58 -3.41
C GLU A 38 -33.11 22.60 -2.38
N GLY A 39 -33.32 23.25 -1.23
CA GLY A 39 -32.33 23.28 -0.15
C GLY A 39 -32.08 21.89 0.43
N ILE A 40 -33.14 21.08 0.56
CA ILE A 40 -33.01 19.68 1.00
C ILE A 40 -32.18 18.88 -0.01
N LYS A 41 -32.42 19.04 -1.32
CA LYS A 41 -31.65 18.38 -2.37
C LYS A 41 -30.18 18.80 -2.33
N ALA A 42 -29.89 20.09 -2.17
CA ALA A 42 -28.51 20.58 -2.05
C ALA A 42 -27.78 19.94 -0.84
N CYS A 43 -28.41 19.96 0.34
CA CYS A 43 -27.84 19.32 1.53
C CYS A 43 -27.66 17.81 1.35
N ARG A 44 -28.64 17.14 0.72
CA ARG A 44 -28.58 15.71 0.45
C ARG A 44 -27.41 15.38 -0.46
N SER A 45 -27.28 16.09 -1.58
CA SER A 45 -26.22 15.82 -2.55
C SER A 45 -24.83 16.02 -1.99
N LEU A 46 -24.64 17.07 -1.18
CA LEU A 46 -23.36 17.27 -0.49
C LEU A 46 -23.06 16.13 0.51
N LEU A 47 -24.07 15.68 1.27
CA LEU A 47 -23.89 14.56 2.19
C LEU A 47 -23.65 13.24 1.44
N SER A 48 -24.37 12.96 0.37
CA SER A 48 -24.16 11.80 -0.49
C SER A 48 -22.74 11.78 -1.04
N PHE A 49 -22.26 12.91 -1.58
CA PHE A 49 -20.90 13.07 -2.09
C PHE A 49 -19.86 12.71 -1.02
N ILE A 50 -20.01 13.27 0.20
CA ILE A 50 -19.09 12.99 1.31
C ILE A 50 -19.09 11.52 1.70
N HIS A 51 -20.25 10.84 1.70
CA HIS A 51 -20.32 9.41 2.04
C HIS A 51 -19.72 8.54 0.93
N LEU A 52 -20.01 8.84 -0.33
CA LEU A 52 -19.45 8.13 -1.47
C LEU A 52 -17.93 8.25 -1.51
N ALA A 53 -17.39 9.46 -1.30
CA ALA A 53 -15.93 9.70 -1.29
C ALA A 53 -15.17 8.95 -0.18
N GLN A 54 -15.89 8.45 0.84
CA GLN A 54 -15.33 7.66 1.94
C GLN A 54 -15.35 6.14 1.68
N TYR A 55 -15.77 5.70 0.49
CA TYR A 55 -15.74 4.29 0.16
C TYR A 55 -14.29 3.78 0.13
N SER A 56 -14.07 2.57 0.63
CA SER A 56 -12.76 1.92 0.65
C SER A 56 -12.32 1.39 -0.72
N SER A 57 -13.16 1.54 -1.73
CA SER A 57 -12.88 1.17 -3.11
C SER A 57 -13.84 1.89 -4.05
N HIS A 58 -13.33 2.30 -5.21
CA HIS A 58 -14.11 2.93 -6.26
C HIS A 58 -13.98 2.16 -7.58
N ASP A 59 -15.05 2.20 -8.35
CA ASP A 59 -15.17 1.74 -9.73
C ASP A 59 -15.80 2.86 -10.58
N GLU A 60 -15.92 2.66 -11.89
CA GLU A 60 -16.48 3.70 -12.77
C GLU A 60 -17.94 4.07 -12.43
N GLU A 61 -18.70 3.13 -11.88
CA GLU A 61 -20.09 3.37 -11.50
C GLU A 61 -20.17 4.28 -10.26
N THR A 62 -19.39 4.00 -9.22
CA THR A 62 -19.33 4.82 -8.01
C THR A 62 -18.70 6.19 -8.27
N LEU A 63 -17.72 6.28 -9.18
CA LEU A 63 -17.18 7.57 -9.62
C LEU A 63 -18.24 8.39 -10.38
N ARG A 64 -19.07 7.76 -11.21
CA ARG A 64 -20.22 8.43 -11.85
C ARG A 64 -21.21 8.95 -10.82
N TYR A 65 -21.54 8.16 -9.79
CA TYR A 65 -22.40 8.64 -8.69
C TYR A 65 -21.80 9.83 -7.94
N LEU A 66 -20.47 9.85 -7.77
CA LEU A 66 -19.78 11.00 -7.18
C LEU A 66 -19.96 12.26 -8.03
N GLN A 67 -19.78 12.15 -9.35
CA GLN A 67 -19.99 13.26 -10.28
C GLN A 67 -21.43 13.75 -10.28
N GLU A 68 -22.40 12.84 -10.34
CA GLU A 68 -23.83 13.18 -10.32
C GLU A 68 -24.21 13.97 -9.06
N GLU A 69 -23.69 13.58 -7.88
CA GLU A 69 -23.96 14.30 -6.64
C GLU A 69 -23.25 15.65 -6.58
N LEU A 70 -22.07 15.78 -7.19
CA LEU A 70 -21.39 17.07 -7.34
C LEU A 70 -22.17 18.02 -8.25
N ASP A 71 -22.67 17.53 -9.39
CA ASP A 71 -23.49 18.29 -10.33
C ASP A 71 -24.81 18.72 -9.67
N ASN A 72 -25.45 17.81 -8.93
CA ASN A 72 -26.64 18.13 -8.15
C ASN A 72 -26.38 19.23 -7.12
N TRP A 73 -25.25 19.17 -6.40
CA TRP A 73 -24.85 20.24 -5.49
C TRP A 73 -24.73 21.59 -6.23
N HIS A 74 -24.06 21.62 -7.39
CA HIS A 74 -23.93 22.84 -8.19
C HIS A 74 -25.26 23.38 -8.71
N ASN A 75 -26.20 22.51 -9.08
CA ASN A 75 -27.53 22.88 -9.54
C ASN A 75 -28.39 23.50 -8.43
N TYR A 76 -28.33 22.95 -7.21
CA TYR A 76 -29.21 23.38 -6.12
C TYR A 76 -28.58 24.37 -5.12
N ARG A 77 -27.24 24.56 -5.10
CA ARG A 77 -26.58 25.45 -4.11
C ARG A 77 -27.03 26.90 -4.17
N SER A 78 -27.48 27.37 -5.33
CA SER A 78 -27.98 28.74 -5.53
C SER A 78 -29.17 29.07 -4.63
N TYR A 79 -29.91 28.06 -4.17
CA TYR A 79 -30.94 28.18 -3.15
C TYR A 79 -30.48 29.00 -1.93
N PHE A 80 -29.30 28.70 -1.38
CA PHE A 80 -28.79 29.37 -0.19
C PHE A 80 -28.42 30.84 -0.44
N ILE A 81 -28.02 31.17 -1.67
CA ILE A 81 -27.75 32.56 -2.08
C ILE A 81 -29.07 33.31 -2.23
N ARG A 82 -30.07 32.72 -2.91
CA ARG A 82 -31.39 33.35 -3.08
C ARG A 82 -32.14 33.60 -1.77
N LYS A 83 -31.91 32.76 -0.75
CA LYS A 83 -32.49 32.91 0.59
C LYS A 83 -31.67 33.81 1.51
N ASP A 84 -30.63 34.47 0.98
CA ASP A 84 -29.75 35.37 1.72
C ASP A 84 -29.09 34.70 2.94
N ILE A 85 -28.87 33.38 2.85
CA ILE A 85 -28.17 32.60 3.89
C ILE A 85 -26.66 32.82 3.77
N ARG A 86 -26.19 33.05 2.53
CA ARG A 86 -24.78 33.27 2.22
C ARG A 86 -24.60 34.01 0.90
N GLU A 87 -23.60 34.88 0.84
CA GLU A 87 -23.26 35.64 -0.38
C GLU A 87 -22.68 34.75 -1.49
N ASP A 88 -21.71 33.88 -1.16
CA ASP A 88 -21.04 33.00 -2.12
C ASP A 88 -20.56 31.68 -1.51
N PHE A 89 -20.05 30.79 -2.37
CA PHE A 89 -19.46 29.50 -2.00
C PHE A 89 -17.97 29.38 -2.39
N ASN A 90 -17.24 30.50 -2.45
CA ASN A 90 -15.80 30.56 -2.73
C ASN A 90 -14.97 30.13 -1.52
N ILE A 91 -15.29 28.96 -0.98
CA ILE A 91 -14.62 28.37 0.16
C ILE A 91 -13.69 27.29 -0.40
N PRO A 92 -12.42 27.24 0.01
CA PRO A 92 -11.46 26.24 -0.47
C PRO A 92 -11.99 24.80 -0.39
N LYS A 93 -12.78 24.48 0.64
CA LYS A 93 -13.40 23.16 0.83
C LYS A 93 -14.47 22.80 -0.19
N PHE A 94 -15.17 23.79 -0.76
CA PHE A 94 -16.10 23.53 -1.86
C PHE A 94 -15.37 23.44 -3.19
N HIS A 95 -14.32 24.25 -3.38
CA HIS A 95 -13.47 24.13 -4.56
C HIS A 95 -12.76 22.78 -4.63
N SER A 96 -12.27 22.26 -3.51
CA SER A 96 -11.58 20.97 -3.47
C SER A 96 -12.45 19.81 -3.97
N LEU A 97 -13.78 19.88 -3.85
CA LEU A 97 -14.70 18.83 -4.31
C LEU A 97 -14.55 18.54 -5.81
N LEU A 98 -14.19 19.55 -6.61
CA LEU A 98 -13.96 19.42 -8.05
C LEU A 98 -12.81 18.47 -8.39
N HIS A 99 -11.86 18.31 -7.47
CA HIS A 99 -10.64 17.53 -7.69
C HIS A 99 -10.71 16.12 -7.11
N TYR A 100 -11.78 15.75 -6.41
CA TYR A 100 -11.86 14.45 -5.73
C TYR A 100 -11.86 13.28 -6.71
N ILE A 101 -12.61 13.36 -7.81
CA ILE A 101 -12.73 12.25 -8.78
C ILE A 101 -11.36 11.96 -9.41
N GLU A 102 -10.70 13.02 -9.89
CA GLU A 102 -9.34 12.90 -10.42
C GLU A 102 -8.38 12.39 -9.34
N SER A 103 -8.39 12.97 -8.15
CA SER A 103 -7.53 12.52 -7.04
C SER A 103 -7.74 11.04 -6.72
N ILE A 104 -8.98 10.55 -6.78
CA ILE A 104 -9.30 9.14 -6.55
C ILE A 104 -8.72 8.25 -7.67
N ARG A 105 -8.78 8.70 -8.92
CA ARG A 105 -8.17 7.98 -10.06
C ARG A 105 -6.65 7.91 -9.97
N TRP A 106 -6.02 9.01 -9.57
CA TRP A 106 -4.55 9.14 -9.55
C TRP A 106 -3.90 8.56 -8.29
N LEU A 107 -4.53 8.76 -7.12
CA LEU A 107 -3.93 8.47 -5.80
C LEU A 107 -4.63 7.33 -5.06
N GLY A 108 -5.72 6.78 -5.62
CA GLY A 108 -6.57 5.79 -4.98
C GLY A 108 -7.56 6.41 -3.99
N THR A 109 -8.11 5.60 -3.10
CA THR A 109 -9.16 6.01 -2.16
C THR A 109 -8.69 7.08 -1.18
N THR A 110 -9.63 7.89 -0.66
CA THR A 110 -9.31 9.07 0.15
C THR A 110 -8.64 8.75 1.49
N ASP A 111 -8.72 7.51 1.94
CA ASP A 111 -8.02 6.99 3.12
C ASP A 111 -6.50 6.90 2.94
N ASN A 112 -6.02 6.73 1.71
CA ASN A 112 -4.58 6.61 1.42
C ASN A 112 -3.80 7.91 1.66
N TYR A 113 -4.44 9.07 1.58
CA TYR A 113 -3.80 10.38 1.65
C TYR A 113 -4.49 11.34 2.62
N ASN A 114 -5.28 10.82 3.56
CA ASN A 114 -5.85 11.64 4.63
C ASN A 114 -4.83 11.92 5.74
N THR A 115 -5.15 12.88 6.60
CA THR A 115 -4.30 13.26 7.74
C THR A 115 -4.61 12.49 9.02
N GLU A 116 -5.62 11.60 9.04
CA GLU A 116 -6.04 10.91 10.26
C GLU A 116 -4.91 10.03 10.82
N MET A 117 -4.13 9.38 9.95
CA MET A 117 -2.96 8.60 10.36
C MET A 117 -1.93 9.48 11.06
N PHE A 118 -1.56 10.62 10.46
CA PHE A 118 -0.58 11.54 11.04
C PHE A 118 -1.08 12.19 12.33
N GLU A 119 -2.38 12.48 12.44
CA GLU A 119 -3.00 12.98 13.67
C GLU A 119 -2.92 11.95 14.81
N ARG A 120 -3.04 10.65 14.51
CA ARG A 120 -2.84 9.57 15.50
C ARG A 120 -1.37 9.47 15.91
N LEU A 121 -0.45 9.46 14.95
CA LEU A 121 0.99 9.42 15.24
C LEU A 121 1.44 10.62 16.09
N HIS A 122 0.80 11.78 15.93
CA HIS A 122 1.08 12.95 16.75
C HIS A 122 0.72 12.74 18.24
N ILE A 123 -0.21 11.83 18.57
CA ILE A 123 -0.46 11.45 19.97
C ILE A 123 0.76 10.73 20.53
N ASP A 124 1.20 9.68 19.86
CA ASP A 124 2.26 8.80 20.36
C ASP A 124 3.62 9.50 20.32
N PHE A 125 3.95 10.18 19.22
CA PHE A 125 5.28 10.77 19.02
C PHE A 125 5.44 12.15 19.66
N ALA A 126 4.38 12.95 19.73
CA ALA A 126 4.47 14.30 20.29
C ALA A 126 3.86 14.40 21.69
N LYS A 127 2.60 13.98 21.90
CA LYS A 127 1.92 14.21 23.19
C LYS A 127 2.50 13.36 24.31
N GLU A 128 2.73 12.07 24.08
CA GLU A 128 3.31 11.20 25.10
C GLU A 128 4.77 11.56 25.40
N GLY A 129 5.57 11.83 24.36
CA GLY A 129 6.92 12.38 24.53
C GLY A 129 6.93 13.69 25.32
N TRP A 130 6.01 14.61 25.03
CA TRP A 130 5.87 15.86 25.78
C TRP A 130 5.51 15.62 27.24
N LYS A 131 4.55 14.72 27.52
CA LYS A 131 4.14 14.36 28.89
C LYS A 131 5.28 13.74 29.69
N ALA A 132 6.12 12.94 29.04
CA ALA A 132 7.29 12.30 29.65
C ALA A 132 8.48 13.26 29.86
N SER A 133 8.47 14.42 29.19
CA SER A 133 9.53 15.43 29.33
C SER A 133 9.36 16.30 30.58
N ASN A 134 10.43 16.95 31.01
CA ASN A 134 10.36 18.00 32.04
C ASN A 134 9.87 19.37 31.51
N LYS A 135 9.47 19.44 30.22
CA LYS A 135 8.97 20.63 29.50
C LYS A 135 9.97 21.78 29.33
N ARG A 136 11.23 21.61 29.71
CA ARG A 136 12.32 22.57 29.53
C ARG A 136 13.33 22.01 28.54
N ASP A 137 13.58 22.69 27.43
CA ASP A 137 14.40 22.15 26.33
C ASP A 137 13.97 20.71 25.99
N HIS A 138 12.68 20.60 25.65
CA HIS A 138 11.95 19.34 25.59
C HIS A 138 12.24 18.55 24.31
N PHE A 139 12.66 19.21 23.22
CA PHE A 139 12.83 18.55 21.93
C PHE A 139 13.85 17.40 21.97
N PRO A 140 15.07 17.57 22.52
CA PRO A 140 16.01 16.44 22.69
C PRO A 140 15.48 15.34 23.62
N GLN A 141 14.68 15.72 24.63
CA GLN A 141 14.09 14.75 25.56
C GLN A 141 13.00 13.91 24.89
N MET A 142 12.17 14.52 24.05
CA MET A 142 11.14 13.85 23.27
C MET A 142 11.76 12.87 22.26
N VAL A 143 12.81 13.29 21.55
CA VAL A 143 13.56 12.40 20.65
C VAL A 143 14.19 11.23 21.40
N LYS A 144 14.82 11.49 22.56
CA LYS A 144 15.39 10.43 23.41
C LYS A 144 14.34 9.49 23.97
N TRP A 145 13.16 10.02 24.32
CA TRP A 145 12.04 9.21 24.77
C TRP A 145 11.53 8.31 23.66
N LEU A 146 11.38 8.83 22.44
CA LEU A 146 10.96 8.05 21.27
C LEU A 146 11.94 6.91 20.97
N SER A 147 13.24 7.21 20.91
CA SER A 147 14.29 6.19 20.70
C SER A 147 14.28 5.09 21.77
N ARG A 148 13.87 5.41 23.01
CA ARG A 148 13.69 4.40 24.06
C ARG A 148 12.44 3.55 23.84
N GLN A 149 11.34 4.16 23.41
CA GLN A 149 10.11 3.40 23.09
C GLN A 149 10.34 2.43 21.94
N GLU A 150 11.05 2.86 20.89
CA GLU A 150 11.44 2.00 19.77
C GLU A 150 12.26 0.81 20.25
N LYS A 151 13.30 1.04 21.07
CA LYS A 151 14.13 -0.05 21.63
C LYS A 151 13.35 -1.03 22.51
N ILE A 152 12.40 -0.53 23.31
CA ILE A 152 11.54 -1.39 24.13
C ILE A 152 10.64 -2.22 23.22
N ALA A 153 10.01 -1.61 22.21
CA ALA A 153 9.15 -2.32 21.26
C ALA A 153 9.92 -3.40 20.49
N SER A 154 11.14 -3.11 20.02
CA SER A 154 12.02 -4.11 19.39
C SER A 154 12.36 -5.26 20.34
N TYR A 155 12.66 -4.95 21.60
CA TYR A 155 12.95 -5.98 22.60
C TYR A 155 11.74 -6.85 22.96
N ASP A 156 10.56 -6.24 23.11
CA ASP A 156 9.30 -6.95 23.36
C ASP A 156 8.94 -7.87 22.19
N PHE A 157 9.18 -7.42 20.96
CA PHE A 157 9.03 -8.24 19.76
C PHE A 157 9.98 -9.43 19.77
N TYR A 158 11.27 -9.22 19.99
CA TYR A 158 12.27 -10.28 20.11
C TYR A 158 11.91 -11.32 21.20
N ARG A 159 11.44 -10.84 22.36
CA ARG A 159 10.94 -11.70 23.44
C ARG A 159 9.74 -12.55 23.01
N SER A 160 8.77 -11.96 22.31
CA SER A 160 7.58 -12.67 21.84
C SER A 160 7.93 -13.78 20.84
N TRP A 161 8.91 -13.54 19.97
CA TRP A 161 9.39 -14.55 19.03
C TRP A 161 10.12 -15.71 19.71
N LEU A 162 10.97 -15.43 20.70
CA LEU A 162 11.62 -16.48 21.48
C LEU A 162 10.58 -17.40 22.12
N ASP A 163 9.55 -16.82 22.75
CA ASP A 163 8.48 -17.58 23.41
C ASP A 163 7.68 -18.42 22.38
N GLU A 164 7.45 -17.91 21.15
CA GLU A 164 6.84 -18.69 20.05
C GLU A 164 7.75 -19.80 19.52
N SER A 165 9.06 -19.57 19.46
CA SER A 165 10.05 -20.57 19.03
C SER A 165 10.18 -21.73 20.03
N GLU A 166 10.17 -21.43 21.34
CA GLU A 166 10.21 -22.45 22.41
C GLU A 166 8.92 -23.28 22.46
N SER A 167 7.77 -22.67 22.16
CA SER A 167 6.50 -23.40 22.06
C SER A 167 6.43 -24.37 20.87
N ASN A 168 7.21 -24.11 19.82
CA ASN A 168 7.33 -24.96 18.62
C ASN A 168 8.45 -26.02 18.74
N ASP A 169 9.43 -25.83 19.65
CA ASP A 169 10.59 -26.72 19.83
C ASP A 169 10.35 -27.86 20.85
N ALA A 170 9.19 -27.90 21.52
CA ALA A 170 8.79 -29.05 22.35
C ALA A 170 8.54 -30.35 21.54
N GLY A 171 8.70 -30.32 20.21
CA GLY A 171 8.59 -31.47 19.35
C GLY A 171 9.53 -31.40 18.15
N ILE A 172 10.82 -31.70 18.35
CA ILE A 172 11.69 -32.57 17.53
C ILE A 172 13.14 -32.15 17.75
N GLY A 173 13.89 -32.99 18.47
CA GLY A 173 15.32 -32.78 18.70
C GLY A 173 16.19 -33.05 17.46
N LYS A 174 17.44 -32.57 17.63
CA LYS A 174 18.67 -32.78 16.83
C LYS A 174 18.94 -31.80 15.69
N GLY A 175 19.64 -30.72 16.08
CA GLY A 175 21.06 -30.55 15.77
C GLY A 175 21.42 -30.16 14.33
N TYR A 176 21.84 -28.91 14.14
CA TYR A 176 22.68 -28.53 13.01
C TYR A 176 23.75 -27.50 13.41
N ASN A 177 24.97 -27.81 12.99
CA ASN A 177 26.15 -26.97 13.06
C ASN A 177 25.97 -25.69 12.23
N ALA A 178 26.75 -24.67 12.60
CA ALA A 178 26.81 -23.32 12.05
C ALA A 178 26.69 -23.24 10.52
N SER A 179 25.90 -22.27 10.05
CA SER A 179 25.78 -21.87 8.64
C SER A 179 26.19 -20.40 8.43
N PRO A 180 26.76 -20.03 7.26
CA PRO A 180 27.27 -18.69 6.92
C PRO A 180 26.12 -17.74 6.47
N PRO A 181 26.38 -16.46 6.09
CA PRO A 181 25.48 -15.34 6.37
C PRO A 181 24.19 -15.34 5.54
N ILE A 182 23.14 -14.83 6.18
CA ILE A 182 21.73 -14.85 5.80
C ILE A 182 21.50 -13.97 4.55
N ARG A 183 21.15 -14.59 3.41
CA ARG A 183 20.44 -13.94 2.29
C ARG A 183 18.95 -14.23 2.45
N GLY A 184 18.11 -13.19 2.35
CA GLY A 184 16.68 -13.15 2.70
C GLY A 184 15.91 -14.46 2.45
N GLN A 185 15.26 -14.96 3.50
CA GLN A 185 14.57 -16.25 3.48
C GLN A 185 13.23 -16.12 2.75
N LEU A 186 13.13 -16.75 1.59
CA LEU A 186 11.87 -16.94 0.85
C LEU A 186 11.17 -18.20 1.36
N ILE A 187 9.89 -18.09 1.72
CA ILE A 187 9.05 -19.20 2.18
C ILE A 187 7.92 -19.43 1.18
N LEU A 188 7.95 -20.60 0.54
CA LEU A 188 6.90 -21.09 -0.36
C LEU A 188 6.10 -22.21 0.30
N ALA A 189 4.85 -22.37 -0.10
CA ALA A 189 4.06 -23.54 0.29
C ALA A 189 4.67 -24.81 -0.32
N LYS A 190 4.66 -25.91 0.43
CA LYS A 190 5.23 -27.21 0.01
C LYS A 190 4.70 -27.72 -1.34
N TYR A 191 3.48 -27.34 -1.70
CA TYR A 191 2.84 -27.72 -2.96
C TYR A 191 2.36 -26.47 -3.72
N PRO A 192 2.51 -26.43 -5.05
CA PRO A 192 2.03 -25.33 -5.86
C PRO A 192 0.49 -25.26 -5.84
N ALA A 193 -0.03 -24.04 -5.99
CA ALA A 193 -1.47 -23.83 -6.11
C ALA A 193 -1.99 -24.39 -7.45
N GLU A 194 -1.18 -24.29 -8.51
CA GLU A 194 -1.44 -24.88 -9.81
C GLU A 194 -0.18 -25.58 -10.31
N SER A 195 -0.20 -26.92 -10.39
CA SER A 195 0.94 -27.69 -10.89
C SER A 195 0.90 -27.83 -12.41
N LYS A 196 2.07 -27.80 -13.06
CA LYS A 196 2.26 -28.02 -14.51
C LYS A 196 1.38 -27.14 -15.41
N LYS A 197 1.14 -25.90 -14.98
CA LYS A 197 0.36 -24.92 -15.74
C LYS A 197 1.12 -24.51 -16.99
N SER A 198 0.45 -24.47 -18.15
CA SER A 198 1.12 -24.12 -19.40
C SER A 198 1.47 -22.62 -19.45
N LEU A 199 2.59 -22.28 -20.10
CA LEU A 199 3.00 -20.88 -20.27
C LEU A 199 1.92 -20.03 -20.94
N ALA A 200 1.21 -20.58 -21.93
CA ALA A 200 0.09 -19.92 -22.59
C ALA A 200 -1.07 -19.61 -21.62
N GLN A 201 -1.39 -20.53 -20.72
CA GLN A 201 -2.43 -20.31 -19.72
C GLN A 201 -2.00 -19.31 -18.64
N ILE A 202 -0.71 -19.24 -18.29
CA ILE A 202 -0.18 -18.23 -17.37
C ILE A 202 -0.39 -16.82 -17.95
N LEU A 203 0.00 -16.62 -19.22
CA LEU A 203 -0.18 -15.34 -19.93
C LEU A 203 -1.64 -14.85 -19.88
N ILE A 204 -2.58 -15.76 -20.12
CA ILE A 204 -4.02 -15.45 -20.18
C ILE A 204 -4.60 -15.23 -18.78
N SER A 205 -4.38 -16.18 -17.85
CA SER A 205 -5.03 -16.14 -16.52
C SER A 205 -4.45 -15.11 -15.57
N HIS A 206 -3.18 -14.72 -15.75
CA HIS A 206 -2.52 -13.67 -14.95
C HIS A 206 -2.46 -12.32 -15.69
N ALA A 207 -3.08 -12.19 -16.86
CA ALA A 207 -3.06 -10.95 -17.67
C ALA A 207 -1.64 -10.36 -17.85
N ALA A 208 -0.65 -11.24 -18.10
CA ALA A 208 0.77 -10.89 -18.05
C ALA A 208 1.44 -11.06 -19.43
N PRO A 209 1.12 -10.23 -20.44
CA PRO A 209 1.56 -10.44 -21.82
C PRO A 209 3.09 -10.41 -22.01
N GLY A 210 3.81 -9.67 -21.16
CA GLY A 210 5.27 -9.60 -21.18
C GLY A 210 5.98 -10.76 -20.47
N PHE A 211 5.26 -11.66 -19.79
CA PHE A 211 5.86 -12.67 -18.91
C PHE A 211 6.93 -13.52 -19.61
N LEU A 212 6.66 -13.97 -20.83
CA LEU A 212 7.60 -14.84 -21.55
C LEU A 212 8.91 -14.13 -21.92
N ALA A 213 8.84 -12.84 -22.28
CA ALA A 213 10.02 -12.04 -22.60
C ALA A 213 10.88 -11.83 -21.34
N HIS A 214 10.26 -11.43 -20.23
CA HIS A 214 10.94 -11.22 -18.96
C HIS A 214 11.52 -12.52 -18.40
N LEU A 215 10.83 -13.66 -18.58
CA LEU A 215 11.32 -14.97 -18.14
C LEU A 215 12.61 -15.37 -18.86
N LYS A 216 12.69 -15.12 -20.18
CA LYS A 216 13.90 -15.40 -20.96
C LYS A 216 15.08 -14.52 -20.51
N LEU A 217 14.84 -13.23 -20.31
CA LEU A 217 15.86 -12.29 -19.82
C LEU A 217 16.32 -12.66 -18.40
N PHE A 218 15.37 -13.02 -17.53
CA PHE A 218 15.64 -13.48 -16.16
C PHE A 218 16.53 -14.72 -16.16
N LEU A 219 16.18 -15.76 -16.94
CA LEU A 219 17.00 -16.98 -17.04
C LEU A 219 18.37 -16.72 -17.65
N ASN A 220 18.47 -15.81 -18.62
CA ASN A 220 19.76 -15.38 -19.19
C ASN A 220 20.65 -14.69 -18.14
N ALA A 221 20.06 -13.94 -17.20
CA ALA A 221 20.81 -13.30 -16.11
C ALA A 221 21.44 -14.32 -15.13
N PHE A 222 20.88 -15.53 -14.99
CA PHE A 222 21.51 -16.59 -14.17
C PHE A 222 22.66 -17.32 -14.88
N LEU A 223 22.85 -17.11 -16.18
CA LEU A 223 24.01 -17.68 -16.87
C LEU A 223 25.29 -16.98 -16.39
N PRO A 224 26.41 -17.72 -16.25
CA PRO A 224 27.69 -17.12 -15.93
C PRO A 224 28.09 -16.12 -17.02
N LEU A 225 28.81 -15.05 -16.66
CA LEU A 225 29.10 -13.90 -17.54
C LEU A 225 29.61 -14.30 -18.95
N GLY A 226 30.44 -15.34 -19.05
CA GLY A 226 30.95 -15.83 -20.35
C GLY A 226 29.94 -16.63 -21.21
N ARG A 227 28.76 -16.94 -20.69
CA ARG A 227 27.66 -17.65 -21.38
C ARG A 227 26.40 -16.83 -21.54
N ARG A 228 26.37 -15.61 -21.00
CA ARG A 228 25.26 -14.67 -21.21
C ARG A 228 25.25 -14.27 -22.68
N VAL A 229 24.08 -14.37 -23.30
CA VAL A 229 23.86 -13.87 -24.65
C VAL A 229 23.27 -12.47 -24.59
N PRO A 230 23.51 -11.61 -25.60
CA PRO A 230 22.82 -10.33 -25.74
C PRO A 230 21.30 -10.50 -25.64
N ASP A 231 20.62 -9.54 -25.02
CA ASP A 231 19.17 -9.59 -24.75
C ASP A 231 18.33 -9.87 -25.99
N GLN A 232 18.74 -9.33 -27.14
CA GLN A 232 18.05 -9.55 -28.41
C GLN A 232 18.07 -11.03 -28.84
N LEU A 233 19.17 -11.74 -28.57
CA LEU A 233 19.28 -13.18 -28.81
C LEU A 233 18.57 -14.00 -27.73
N ALA A 234 18.61 -13.57 -26.47
CA ALA A 234 17.88 -14.22 -25.39
C ALA A 234 16.36 -14.18 -25.63
N LEU A 235 15.83 -13.04 -26.11
CA LEU A 235 14.41 -12.87 -26.44
C LEU A 235 13.97 -13.73 -27.62
N ALA A 236 14.85 -13.89 -28.63
CA ALA A 236 14.61 -14.74 -29.80
C ALA A 236 14.70 -16.25 -29.49
N GLY A 237 15.43 -16.64 -28.45
CA GLY A 237 15.60 -18.03 -28.04
C GLY A 237 14.31 -18.72 -27.57
N THR A 238 14.24 -20.04 -27.68
CA THR A 238 13.12 -20.85 -27.15
C THR A 238 13.45 -21.37 -25.76
N LEU A 239 12.42 -21.49 -24.91
CA LEU A 239 12.57 -22.10 -23.59
C LEU A 239 12.56 -23.63 -23.73
N PRO A 240 13.37 -24.36 -22.94
CA PRO A 240 13.41 -25.82 -22.99
C PRO A 240 12.20 -26.48 -22.31
N PHE A 241 11.28 -25.69 -21.75
CA PHE A 241 10.07 -26.16 -21.08
C PHE A 241 8.85 -25.31 -21.49
N THR A 242 7.65 -25.88 -21.35
CA THR A 242 6.38 -25.24 -21.72
C THR A 242 5.37 -25.18 -20.58
N GLN A 243 5.73 -25.71 -19.42
CA GLN A 243 4.88 -25.83 -18.23
C GLN A 243 5.66 -25.45 -16.98
N LEU A 244 4.96 -24.87 -16.01
CA LEU A 244 5.51 -24.41 -14.73
C LEU A 244 4.57 -24.73 -13.58
N ASP A 245 5.14 -24.97 -12.40
CA ASP A 245 4.40 -24.96 -11.16
C ASP A 245 4.21 -23.50 -10.69
N VAL A 246 2.99 -23.15 -10.30
CA VAL A 246 2.61 -21.76 -9.98
C VAL A 246 2.10 -21.66 -8.54
N TRP A 247 2.70 -20.73 -7.80
CA TRP A 247 2.28 -20.33 -6.46
C TRP A 247 1.59 -18.96 -6.52
N HIS A 248 0.40 -18.86 -5.91
CA HIS A 248 -0.34 -17.60 -5.80
C HIS A 248 0.04 -16.78 -4.56
N ARG A 249 0.88 -17.35 -3.70
CA ARG A 249 1.34 -16.71 -2.49
C ARG A 249 2.76 -17.13 -2.19
N TYR A 250 3.57 -16.18 -1.77
CA TYR A 250 4.84 -16.47 -1.14
C TYR A 250 5.07 -15.48 -0.01
N LYS A 251 5.89 -15.88 0.95
CA LYS A 251 6.34 -15.02 2.03
C LYS A 251 7.82 -14.76 1.82
N PHE A 252 8.26 -13.53 2.00
CA PHE A 252 9.69 -13.21 1.96
C PHE A 252 10.05 -12.30 3.13
N SER A 253 11.29 -12.39 3.58
CA SER A 253 11.84 -11.47 4.58
C SER A 253 12.78 -10.50 3.87
N PRO A 254 12.42 -9.23 3.67
CA PRO A 254 13.34 -8.22 3.19
C PRO A 254 14.47 -8.00 4.20
N SER A 255 15.65 -7.62 3.70
CA SER A 255 16.76 -7.14 4.52
C SER A 255 16.46 -5.72 5.00
N ASN A 256 16.32 -5.53 6.31
CA ASN A 256 16.10 -4.22 6.92
C ASN A 256 17.28 -3.28 6.65
N LEU A 257 17.00 -2.00 6.35
CA LEU A 257 18.02 -0.94 6.25
C LEU A 257 18.60 -0.52 7.62
N PHE A 258 18.01 -1.00 8.71
CA PHE A 258 18.40 -0.70 10.08
C PHE A 258 18.92 -1.99 10.71
N ASP A 259 20.19 -1.99 11.08
CA ASP A 259 21.00 -3.14 11.48
C ASP A 259 20.71 -3.62 12.92
N ASP A 260 19.45 -3.57 13.36
CA ASP A 260 19.00 -4.03 14.67
C ASP A 260 17.94 -5.14 14.51
N ASP A 261 18.40 -6.38 14.75
CA ASP A 261 17.69 -7.59 15.22
C ASP A 261 16.39 -8.12 14.53
N LEU A 262 16.49 -9.38 14.07
CA LEU A 262 15.60 -10.53 14.35
C LEU A 262 14.19 -10.16 14.89
N ASP A 263 13.06 -10.32 14.21
CA ASP A 263 12.60 -11.37 13.28
C ASP A 263 12.05 -10.88 11.95
N GLY A 264 12.21 -11.73 10.95
CA GLY A 264 11.81 -11.47 9.58
C GLY A 264 10.35 -11.05 9.48
N ILE A 265 10.14 -9.77 9.15
CA ILE A 265 8.86 -9.29 8.61
C ILE A 265 8.61 -10.13 7.36
N HIS A 266 7.79 -11.17 7.51
CA HIS A 266 7.37 -11.99 6.40
C HIS A 266 6.26 -11.28 5.65
N GLU A 267 6.64 -10.42 4.72
CA GLU A 267 5.69 -9.84 3.80
C GLU A 267 5.10 -10.96 2.95
N THR A 268 3.76 -11.06 2.99
CA THR A 268 3.03 -12.04 2.19
C THR A 268 2.59 -11.37 0.92
N VAL A 269 3.15 -11.81 -0.20
CA VAL A 269 2.82 -11.33 -1.54
C VAL A 269 1.81 -12.28 -2.15
N LYS A 270 0.76 -11.71 -2.72
CA LYS A 270 -0.33 -12.46 -3.37
C LYS A 270 -0.43 -12.09 -4.84
N ALA A 271 -0.59 -13.12 -5.65
CA ALA A 271 -0.93 -13.02 -7.07
C ALA A 271 -2.15 -13.93 -7.31
N ILE A 272 -3.34 -13.34 -7.36
CA ILE A 272 -4.61 -14.04 -7.54
C ILE A 272 -5.00 -13.94 -9.03
N PRO A 273 -4.95 -15.04 -9.79
CA PRO A 273 -5.33 -15.03 -11.20
C PRO A 273 -6.83 -14.94 -11.41
N VAL A 274 -7.20 -14.67 -12.67
CA VAL A 274 -8.57 -14.83 -13.15
C VAL A 274 -8.99 -16.29 -13.01
N SER A 275 -10.15 -16.52 -12.40
CA SER A 275 -10.71 -17.85 -12.16
C SER A 275 -12.23 -17.84 -12.37
N ARG A 276 -12.85 -19.02 -12.35
CA ARG A 276 -14.33 -19.15 -12.40
C ARG A 276 -15.06 -18.39 -11.28
N ARG A 277 -14.37 -18.04 -10.18
CA ARG A 277 -14.94 -17.33 -9.02
C ARG A 277 -14.52 -15.86 -8.94
N SER A 278 -13.55 -15.42 -9.75
CA SER A 278 -13.03 -14.05 -9.75
C SER A 278 -12.61 -13.66 -11.16
N HIS A 279 -13.36 -12.73 -11.76
CA HIS A 279 -13.11 -12.25 -13.13
C HIS A 279 -12.04 -11.15 -13.22
N ILE A 280 -11.65 -10.58 -12.07
CA ILE A 280 -10.62 -9.54 -11.97
C ILE A 280 -9.37 -10.15 -11.30
N PRO A 281 -8.20 -10.10 -11.96
CA PRO A 281 -6.96 -10.55 -11.33
C PRO A 281 -6.47 -9.52 -10.31
N ARG A 282 -5.86 -9.96 -9.21
CA ARG A 282 -5.30 -9.08 -8.17
C ARG A 282 -3.85 -9.42 -7.92
N PHE A 283 -3.00 -8.41 -7.89
CA PHE A 283 -1.57 -8.57 -7.66
C PHE A 283 -1.13 -7.56 -6.63
N ASP A 284 -0.33 -8.01 -5.68
CA ASP A 284 0.45 -7.11 -4.85
C ASP A 284 1.65 -6.61 -5.68
N THR A 285 1.90 -5.31 -5.65
CA THR A 285 3.04 -4.70 -6.36
C THR A 285 4.29 -4.79 -5.51
N LEU A 286 5.38 -5.25 -6.11
CA LEU A 286 6.69 -5.26 -5.48
C LEU A 286 7.67 -4.39 -6.24
N ILE A 287 8.47 -3.68 -5.47
CA ILE A 287 9.54 -2.84 -5.96
C ILE A 287 10.83 -3.57 -5.57
N VAL A 288 11.60 -3.98 -6.58
CA VAL A 288 12.84 -4.74 -6.38
C VAL A 288 14.01 -3.90 -6.85
N MET A 289 15.02 -3.77 -5.98
CA MET A 289 16.29 -3.16 -6.33
C MET A 289 17.06 -4.11 -7.27
N VAL A 290 17.40 -3.64 -8.47
CA VAL A 290 18.10 -4.44 -9.48
C VAL A 290 19.44 -3.79 -9.79
N GLY A 291 20.53 -4.47 -9.44
CA GLY A 291 21.88 -3.96 -9.62
C GLY A 291 22.40 -3.17 -8.42
N ASP A 292 23.72 -2.97 -8.38
CA ASP A 292 24.41 -2.33 -7.26
C ASP A 292 24.19 -0.81 -7.21
N ASP A 293 23.67 -0.23 -8.30
CA ASP A 293 23.39 1.20 -8.45
C ASP A 293 22.01 1.59 -7.88
N ALA A 294 21.18 0.61 -7.54
CA ALA A 294 19.81 0.82 -7.08
C ALA A 294 19.81 1.37 -5.64
N GLN A 295 19.19 2.54 -5.46
CA GLN A 295 19.13 3.20 -4.14
C GLN A 295 17.75 3.00 -3.50
N SER A 296 17.71 2.62 -2.22
CA SER A 296 16.45 2.47 -1.46
C SER A 296 15.64 3.76 -1.33
N THR A 297 16.22 4.92 -1.65
CA THR A 297 15.63 6.26 -1.47
C THR A 297 15.27 6.95 -2.77
N ALA A 298 15.54 6.35 -3.94
CA ALA A 298 15.26 6.93 -5.26
C ALA A 298 14.75 5.86 -6.24
N LEU A 299 13.92 6.25 -7.21
CA LEU A 299 13.42 5.34 -8.26
C LEU A 299 14.47 5.01 -9.34
N ASP A 300 15.66 5.59 -9.25
CA ASP A 300 16.77 5.33 -10.18
C ASP A 300 17.29 3.89 -10.00
N GLY A 301 17.39 3.12 -11.09
CA GLY A 301 17.82 1.72 -11.05
C GLY A 301 16.78 0.72 -10.50
N THR A 302 15.52 1.15 -10.32
CA THR A 302 14.47 0.30 -9.74
C THR A 302 13.59 -0.33 -10.81
N VAL A 303 13.32 -1.64 -10.73
CA VAL A 303 12.46 -2.34 -11.71
C VAL A 303 11.16 -2.77 -11.04
N PHE A 304 10.03 -2.45 -11.68
CA PHE A 304 8.72 -3.01 -11.32
C PHE A 304 8.63 -4.44 -11.84
N ILE A 305 8.77 -5.42 -10.95
CA ILE A 305 8.74 -6.84 -11.32
C ILE A 305 7.53 -7.49 -10.66
N SER A 306 6.62 -8.03 -11.48
CA SER A 306 5.73 -9.10 -11.04
C SER A 306 6.56 -10.38 -10.90
N LEU A 307 6.97 -10.70 -9.68
CA LEU A 307 7.86 -11.82 -9.39
C LEU A 307 7.13 -13.15 -9.63
N PHE A 308 7.60 -13.91 -10.61
CA PHE A 308 7.20 -15.30 -10.83
C PHE A 308 8.43 -16.17 -10.55
N LEU A 309 8.44 -16.84 -9.39
CA LEU A 309 9.53 -17.73 -9.03
C LEU A 309 9.36 -19.09 -9.72
N LEU A 310 10.43 -19.52 -10.38
CA LEU A 310 10.59 -20.82 -11.00
C LEU A 310 11.41 -21.70 -10.08
N ASP A 311 10.87 -22.85 -9.66
CA ASP A 311 11.71 -23.94 -9.15
C ASP A 311 12.06 -24.86 -10.32
N ALA A 312 13.30 -24.77 -10.78
CA ALA A 312 13.89 -25.77 -11.67
C ALA A 312 14.90 -26.56 -10.84
N ASN A 313 14.48 -27.72 -10.35
CA ASN A 313 15.38 -28.69 -9.77
C ASN A 313 16.45 -29.08 -10.80
N ASP A 314 17.66 -28.53 -10.67
CA ASP A 314 18.86 -29.24 -11.12
C ASP A 314 20.04 -28.97 -10.18
N THR A 315 20.38 -30.02 -9.42
CA THR A 315 21.54 -30.08 -8.55
C THR A 315 22.81 -30.10 -9.39
N ARG A 316 23.61 -29.02 -9.33
CA ARG A 316 25.09 -28.97 -9.36
C ARG A 316 25.54 -27.59 -9.85
N LEU A 317 26.25 -26.85 -9.00
CA LEU A 317 27.58 -26.30 -9.29
C LEU A 317 28.06 -25.44 -8.12
N GLN A 318 29.30 -25.72 -7.72
CA GLN A 318 29.96 -25.24 -6.52
C GLN A 318 30.37 -23.77 -6.60
N SER A 319 30.52 -23.21 -5.40
CA SER A 319 31.06 -21.92 -5.00
C SER A 319 32.35 -21.47 -5.70
N SER A 320 32.41 -20.20 -6.08
CA SER A 320 33.59 -19.35 -5.89
C SER A 320 33.19 -17.88 -5.72
N GLN A 321 33.78 -17.24 -4.70
CA GLN A 321 33.66 -15.82 -4.39
C GLN A 321 34.56 -14.99 -5.32
N ALA A 322 34.12 -13.80 -5.74
CA ALA A 322 34.98 -12.65 -6.02
C ALA A 322 34.14 -11.36 -6.10
N GLU A 323 34.70 -10.30 -5.53
CA GLU A 323 34.12 -8.98 -5.30
C GLU A 323 34.13 -8.06 -6.54
N SER A 324 33.10 -7.21 -6.60
CA SER A 324 33.09 -5.78 -6.94
C SER A 324 33.53 -5.25 -8.32
N ASN A 325 32.73 -4.26 -8.75
CA ASN A 325 32.99 -3.10 -9.60
C ASN A 325 32.80 -3.26 -11.12
N LEU A 326 31.82 -2.51 -11.67
CA LEU A 326 32.02 -1.51 -12.74
C LEU A 326 30.71 -0.71 -13.01
N PRO A 327 30.79 0.50 -13.63
CA PRO A 327 29.79 1.57 -13.63
C PRO A 327 29.19 1.82 -15.05
N PRO A 328 28.73 3.04 -15.38
CA PRO A 328 27.33 3.47 -15.43
C PRO A 328 26.80 3.59 -16.87
N THR A 329 25.48 3.65 -17.09
CA THR A 329 24.88 4.46 -18.18
C THR A 329 23.34 4.49 -18.12
N HIS A 330 22.83 5.62 -17.64
CA HIS A 330 21.99 6.59 -18.36
C HIS A 330 20.60 6.26 -18.95
N ASP A 331 19.68 7.15 -18.51
CA ASP A 331 18.46 7.72 -19.12
C ASP A 331 17.17 6.87 -18.98
N CYS A 332 16.03 7.39 -18.49
CA CYS A 332 15.52 8.76 -18.59
C CYS A 332 14.31 9.03 -17.66
N TYR A 333 14.12 10.33 -17.39
CA TYR A 333 12.89 11.08 -17.10
C TYR A 333 12.47 11.35 -15.63
N SER A 334 12.55 12.65 -15.27
CA SER A 334 12.03 13.25 -14.04
C SER A 334 10.83 14.14 -14.34
N GLU A 335 9.82 14.14 -13.46
CA GLU A 335 8.95 15.30 -13.25
C GLU A 335 9.02 15.74 -11.78
N ARG A 336 9.26 17.04 -11.60
CA ARG A 336 9.35 17.77 -10.34
C ARG A 336 7.98 18.36 -10.05
N PHE A 337 7.42 18.14 -8.86
CA PHE A 337 6.39 19.03 -8.33
C PHE A 337 7.03 20.04 -7.38
N SER A 338 6.92 21.31 -7.76
CA SER A 338 6.88 22.47 -6.86
C SER A 338 5.43 22.93 -6.79
#